data_AF-A0A2S9XJM5-F1
#
_entry.id   AF-A0A2S9XJM5-F1
#
_cell.length_a   1.000
_cell.length_b   1.000
_cell.length_c   1.000
_cell.angle_alpha   90.00
_cell.angle_beta   90.00
_cell.angle_gamma   90.00
#
_symmetry.space_group_name_H-M   'P 1'
#
loop_
_entity.id
_entity.type
_entity.pdbx_description
1 polymer ?
#
loop_
_entity_poly.entity_id
_entity_poly.type
_entity_poly.pdbx_seq_one_letter_code
_entity_poly.pdbx_strand_id
1 'polypeptide(L)'
;MPSPRVAITVAAVAIALASLTSCKEEDTRLFDEAGVWTLEKYSLEGMPYQDIDQGRKNRFLLRFKPDDGVVAAAACHEQGTDIDVNSSTCVNAGLSTWSCQCFAYTYEESTMIWQEFAPGEPPPVVGIPSGDGGTGDTGGTMEGDSHDLSLSSFGDLSATYEFHSLPMGLFNSDGDLAKHVFQIKADTVWTEVDLNDDGVPDLEACSQSCFPSEAASG
;
A
#
# COMPACT_ATOMS: atom_id res chain seq x y z
N MET A 1 -34.47 -71.71 26.02
CA MET A 1 -34.57 -70.34 25.46
C MET A 1 -33.26 -70.03 24.77
N PRO A 2 -33.26 -69.74 23.45
CA PRO A 2 -32.03 -69.50 22.67
C PRO A 2 -31.72 -68.01 22.49
N SER A 3 -30.55 -67.75 21.87
CA SER A 3 -30.12 -66.53 21.13
C SER A 3 -29.07 -65.65 21.84
N PRO A 4 -28.18 -64.95 21.09
CA PRO A 4 -27.27 -65.51 20.09
C PRO A 4 -25.82 -64.95 20.22
N ARG A 5 -24.91 -65.59 19.48
CA ARG A 5 -23.55 -65.10 19.16
C ARG A 5 -23.63 -63.84 18.29
N VAL A 6 -22.72 -62.89 18.48
CA VAL A 6 -22.27 -61.98 17.42
C VAL A 6 -20.76 -61.86 17.50
N ALA A 7 -20.09 -62.36 16.46
CA ALA A 7 -18.73 -62.02 16.09
C ALA A 7 -18.83 -61.07 14.89
N ILE A 8 -18.15 -59.94 14.91
CA ILE A 8 -17.80 -59.20 13.68
C ILE A 8 -16.37 -58.67 13.84
N THR A 9 -15.50 -59.22 13.01
CA THR A 9 -14.20 -58.68 12.63
C THR A 9 -14.45 -57.60 11.56
N VAL A 10 -13.89 -56.39 11.69
CA VAL A 10 -13.76 -55.44 10.58
C VAL A 10 -12.31 -55.02 10.47
N ALA A 11 -11.81 -55.09 9.23
CA ALA A 11 -10.45 -54.83 8.82
C ALA A 11 -10.23 -53.35 8.43
N ALA A 12 -8.96 -52.95 8.58
CA ALA A 12 -8.18 -52.01 7.76
C ALA A 12 -8.71 -50.59 7.45
N VAL A 13 -7.94 -49.58 7.86
CA VAL A 13 -7.65 -48.41 7.02
C VAL A 13 -6.18 -48.03 7.20
N ALA A 14 -5.41 -48.13 6.11
CA ALA A 14 -4.13 -47.47 5.95
C ALA A 14 -4.38 -45.99 5.68
N ILE A 15 -3.70 -45.08 6.39
CA ILE A 15 -3.62 -43.67 6.01
C ILE A 15 -2.17 -43.36 5.70
N ALA A 16 -1.99 -42.97 4.44
CA ALA A 16 -0.74 -42.54 3.84
C ALA A 16 -0.26 -41.21 4.41
N LEU A 17 1.05 -41.00 4.20
CA LEU A 17 1.83 -39.80 4.42
C LEU A 17 1.06 -38.49 4.15
N ALA A 18 1.01 -37.61 5.15
CA ALA A 18 0.94 -36.17 4.95
C ALA A 18 2.28 -35.59 5.40
N SER A 19 3.20 -35.45 4.45
CA SER A 19 4.32 -34.53 4.57
C SER A 19 3.72 -33.15 4.80
N LEU A 20 3.85 -32.61 6.01
CA LEU A 20 3.53 -31.22 6.32
C LEU A 20 4.50 -30.34 5.52
N THR A 21 4.14 -30.00 4.28
CA THR A 21 4.58 -28.75 3.70
C THR A 21 4.05 -27.69 4.65
N SER A 22 4.94 -27.15 5.48
CA SER A 22 4.71 -25.90 6.19
C SER A 22 4.61 -24.81 5.12
N CYS A 23 3.51 -24.77 4.38
CA CYS A 23 3.08 -23.57 3.67
C CYS A 23 2.87 -22.57 4.79
N LYS A 24 3.81 -21.62 4.93
CA LYS A 24 3.63 -20.45 5.76
C LYS A 24 2.35 -19.81 5.23
N GLU A 25 1.29 -19.91 6.01
CA GLU A 25 -0.01 -19.31 5.68
C GLU A 25 0.28 -17.86 5.31
N GLU A 26 -0.01 -17.49 4.07
CA GLU A 26 0.21 -16.11 3.62
C GLU A 26 -0.62 -15.20 4.51
N ASP A 27 0.06 -14.28 5.17
CA ASP A 27 -0.58 -13.41 6.15
C ASP A 27 -1.39 -12.34 5.42
N THR A 28 -2.59 -12.73 5.00
CA THR A 28 -3.55 -11.86 4.30
C THR A 28 -4.02 -10.67 5.15
N ARG A 29 -3.73 -10.66 6.47
CA ARG A 29 -4.03 -9.54 7.37
C ARG A 29 -3.23 -8.27 7.04
N LEU A 30 -2.16 -8.40 6.26
CA LEU A 30 -1.37 -7.27 5.74
C LEU A 30 -2.21 -6.26 4.95
N PHE A 31 -3.39 -6.66 4.48
CA PHE A 31 -4.17 -5.95 3.48
C PHE A 31 -5.56 -5.48 3.98
N ASP A 32 -5.96 -5.92 5.19
CA ASP A 32 -7.17 -5.43 5.88
C ASP A 32 -6.90 -4.10 6.63
N GLU A 33 -5.66 -3.61 6.60
CA GLU A 33 -5.18 -2.52 7.42
C GLU A 33 -5.58 -1.16 6.82
N ALA A 34 -6.77 -0.70 7.19
CA ALA A 34 -7.21 0.67 6.98
C ALA A 34 -6.33 1.67 7.77
N GLY A 35 -6.28 2.91 7.29
CA GLY A 35 -5.67 4.02 8.03
C GLY A 35 -4.48 4.64 7.32
N VAL A 36 -3.67 5.35 8.11
CA VAL A 36 -2.58 6.21 7.62
C VAL A 36 -1.25 5.54 7.88
N TRP A 37 -0.40 5.49 6.86
CA TRP A 37 0.88 4.83 6.87
C TRP A 37 1.94 5.90 6.58
N THR A 38 2.90 6.06 7.47
CA THR A 38 4.03 6.99 7.23
C THR A 38 5.25 6.22 6.79
N LEU A 39 5.99 6.80 5.84
CA LEU A 39 7.30 6.30 5.47
C LEU A 39 8.27 6.47 6.65
N GLU A 40 8.96 5.40 7.03
CA GLU A 40 9.97 5.39 8.10
C GLU A 40 11.37 5.10 7.54
N LYS A 41 11.47 4.27 6.49
CA LYS A 41 12.74 3.98 5.80
C LYS A 41 12.53 3.83 4.30
N TYR A 42 13.60 4.02 3.54
CA TYR A 42 13.60 3.79 2.11
C TYR A 42 14.97 3.26 1.63
N SER A 43 14.95 2.56 0.50
CA SER A 43 16.12 2.08 -0.23
C SER A 43 15.87 2.39 -1.70
N LEU A 44 16.68 3.24 -2.32
CA LEU A 44 16.57 3.56 -3.75
C LEU A 44 17.67 2.83 -4.51
N GLU A 45 17.37 2.35 -5.72
CA GLU A 45 18.36 1.73 -6.62
C GLU A 45 19.14 0.56 -5.97
N GLY A 46 18.51 -0.17 -5.04
CA GLY A 46 19.14 -1.28 -4.31
C GLY A 46 20.20 -0.86 -3.27
N MET A 47 20.26 0.42 -2.90
CA MET A 47 21.15 0.92 -1.86
C MET A 47 20.71 0.46 -0.45
N PRO A 48 21.58 0.53 0.58
CA PRO A 48 21.18 0.23 1.94
C PRO A 48 20.03 1.14 2.42
N TYR A 49 19.20 0.62 3.33
CA TYR A 49 18.12 1.39 3.94
C TYR A 49 18.62 2.66 4.61
N GLN A 50 17.94 3.76 4.30
CA GLN A 50 18.06 5.06 4.93
C GLN A 50 16.83 5.33 5.79
N ASP A 51 17.04 5.93 6.96
CA ASP A 51 15.96 6.35 7.85
C ASP A 51 15.39 7.71 7.42
N ILE A 52 14.08 7.86 7.52
CA ILE A 52 13.45 9.18 7.57
C ILE A 52 13.76 9.78 8.95
N ASP A 53 14.51 10.88 8.98
CA ASP A 53 14.89 11.53 10.22
C ASP A 53 13.69 12.17 10.92
N GLN A 54 13.83 12.44 12.22
CA GLN A 54 12.73 12.96 13.04
C GLN A 54 12.12 14.26 12.50
N GLY A 55 12.89 15.11 11.82
CA GLY A 55 12.39 16.37 11.27
C GLY A 55 11.46 16.19 10.07
N ARG A 56 11.53 15.03 9.39
CA ARG A 56 10.76 14.70 8.19
C ARG A 56 9.74 13.59 8.42
N LYS A 57 9.52 13.18 9.67
CA LYS A 57 8.46 12.23 10.00
C LYS A 57 7.10 12.78 9.60
N ASN A 58 6.22 11.88 9.16
CA ASN A 58 4.87 12.22 8.71
C ASN A 58 4.88 13.26 7.56
N ARG A 59 5.82 13.16 6.62
CA ARG A 59 5.89 13.98 5.40
C ARG A 59 5.69 13.19 4.12
N PHE A 60 5.70 11.86 4.21
CA PHE A 60 5.43 10.95 3.11
C PHE A 60 4.44 9.91 3.64
N LEU A 61 3.21 9.99 3.17
CA LEU A 61 2.06 9.33 3.75
C LEU A 61 1.31 8.53 2.68
N LEU A 62 0.77 7.39 3.08
CA LEU A 62 -0.30 6.69 2.36
C LEU A 62 -1.53 6.68 3.27
N ARG A 63 -2.72 6.86 2.70
CA ARG A 63 -3.99 6.66 3.40
C ARG A 63 -4.85 5.72 2.60
N PHE A 64 -5.14 4.55 3.18
CA PHE A 64 -5.96 3.53 2.56
C PHE A 64 -7.42 3.70 2.96
N LYS A 65 -8.31 3.54 1.98
CA LYS A 65 -9.75 3.48 2.15
C LYS A 65 -10.28 2.17 1.54
N PRO A 66 -10.27 1.07 2.31
CA PRO A 66 -10.56 -0.26 1.78
C PRO A 66 -11.97 -0.42 1.22
N ASP A 67 -12.95 0.23 1.84
CA ASP A 67 -14.35 0.18 1.39
C ASP A 67 -14.54 0.72 -0.04
N ASP A 68 -13.67 1.63 -0.46
CA ASP A 68 -13.68 2.23 -1.79
C ASP A 68 -12.61 1.63 -2.72
N GLY A 69 -11.71 0.78 -2.20
CA GLY A 69 -10.56 0.26 -2.95
C GLY A 69 -9.61 1.36 -3.42
N VAL A 70 -9.39 2.40 -2.60
CA VAL A 70 -8.56 3.56 -2.95
C VAL A 70 -7.43 3.76 -1.95
N VAL A 71 -6.27 4.16 -2.43
CA VAL A 71 -5.18 4.72 -1.63
C VAL A 71 -4.83 6.12 -2.14
N ALA A 72 -4.71 7.06 -1.20
CA ALA A 72 -4.14 8.38 -1.46
C ALA A 72 -2.68 8.37 -0.98
N ALA A 73 -1.76 8.76 -1.85
CA ALA A 73 -0.38 9.01 -1.49
C ALA A 73 -0.15 10.52 -1.40
N ALA A 74 0.48 10.98 -0.32
CA ALA A 74 0.78 12.39 -0.11
C ALA A 74 2.26 12.58 0.23
N ALA A 75 2.90 13.52 -0.44
CA ALA A 75 4.27 13.94 -0.19
C ALA A 75 4.29 15.44 0.09
N CYS A 76 4.87 15.82 1.22
CA CYS A 76 5.10 17.21 1.52
C CYS A 76 6.42 17.67 0.88
N HIS A 77 6.39 18.82 0.22
CA HIS A 77 7.58 19.48 -0.30
C HIS A 77 7.47 21.01 -0.24
N GLU A 78 8.58 21.70 -0.45
CA GLU A 78 8.60 23.15 -0.61
C GLU A 78 8.05 23.56 -1.99
N GLN A 79 7.34 24.69 -2.05
CA GLN A 79 6.73 25.19 -3.26
C GLN A 79 7.80 25.51 -4.30
N GLY A 80 7.62 24.98 -5.52
CA GLY A 80 8.56 25.18 -6.62
C GLY A 80 9.81 24.29 -6.55
N THR A 81 9.86 23.32 -5.63
CA THR A 81 10.86 22.24 -5.64
C THR A 81 10.23 20.94 -6.12
N ASP A 82 11.08 20.02 -6.58
CA ASP A 82 10.68 18.65 -6.85
C ASP A 82 10.43 17.90 -5.53
N ILE A 83 9.65 16.83 -5.63
CA ILE A 83 9.39 15.90 -4.52
C ILE A 83 10.56 14.91 -4.48
N ASP A 84 11.33 14.95 -3.40
CA ASP A 84 12.47 14.07 -3.19
C ASP A 84 12.52 13.58 -1.75
N VAL A 85 12.32 12.28 -1.57
CA VAL A 85 12.38 11.56 -0.29
C VAL A 85 13.73 11.73 0.40
N ASN A 86 14.81 12.07 -0.31
CA ASN A 86 16.11 12.36 0.27
C ASN A 86 16.24 13.79 0.81
N SER A 87 15.47 14.75 0.29
CA SER A 87 15.77 16.17 0.50
C SER A 87 14.57 17.07 0.84
N SER A 88 13.33 16.70 0.50
CA SER A 88 12.13 17.46 0.87
C SER A 88 11.98 17.48 2.39
N THR A 89 11.86 18.67 2.98
CA THR A 89 11.86 18.83 4.45
C THR A 89 10.54 19.31 5.03
N CYS A 90 9.82 20.17 4.30
CA CYS A 90 8.58 20.79 4.77
C CYS A 90 8.69 21.47 6.14
N VAL A 91 9.81 22.15 6.38
CA VAL A 91 10.04 22.89 7.63
C VAL A 91 9.58 24.34 7.55
N ASN A 92 9.40 24.88 6.35
CA ASN A 92 8.93 26.24 6.17
C ASN A 92 7.45 26.24 5.83
N ALA A 93 6.62 26.33 6.87
CA ALA A 93 5.17 26.30 6.77
C ALA A 93 4.59 27.20 5.65
N GLY A 94 5.07 28.44 5.54
CA GLY A 94 4.57 29.40 4.54
C GLY A 94 4.97 29.09 3.10
N LEU A 95 5.87 28.13 2.88
CA LEU A 95 6.28 27.65 1.57
C LEU A 95 6.05 26.14 1.40
N SER A 96 5.48 25.45 2.38
CA SER A 96 5.26 24.00 2.30
C SER A 96 3.93 23.73 1.61
N THR A 97 3.89 22.69 0.80
CA THR A 97 2.69 22.22 0.12
C THR A 97 2.69 20.70 0.07
N TRP A 98 1.51 20.12 -0.12
CA TRP A 98 1.35 18.70 -0.32
C TRP A 98 1.06 18.40 -1.78
N SER A 99 1.75 17.40 -2.32
CA SER A 99 1.44 16.78 -3.60
C SER A 99 0.77 15.44 -3.35
N CYS A 100 -0.31 15.18 -4.09
CA CYS A 100 -1.15 14.03 -3.86
C CYS A 100 -1.41 13.25 -5.15
N GLN A 101 -1.31 11.93 -5.04
CA GLN A 101 -1.59 10.97 -6.10
C GLN A 101 -2.64 9.99 -5.61
N CYS A 102 -3.59 9.65 -6.48
CA CYS A 102 -4.70 8.78 -6.16
C CYS A 102 -4.56 7.46 -6.93
N PHE A 103 -4.70 6.33 -6.24
CA PHE A 103 -4.64 5.02 -6.87
C PHE A 103 -5.84 4.20 -6.46
N ALA A 104 -6.51 3.60 -7.44
CA ALA A 104 -7.40 2.48 -7.16
C ALA A 104 -6.52 1.26 -6.92
N TYR A 105 -6.94 0.37 -6.03
CA TYR A 105 -6.21 -0.86 -5.78
C TYR A 105 -7.14 -2.07 -5.71
N THR A 106 -6.61 -3.20 -6.15
CA THR A 106 -7.16 -4.53 -5.88
C THR A 106 -6.07 -5.40 -5.28
N TYR A 107 -6.46 -6.57 -4.81
CA TYR A 107 -5.56 -7.55 -4.22
C TYR A 107 -5.86 -8.93 -4.78
N GLU A 108 -4.82 -9.63 -5.20
CA GLU A 108 -4.89 -11.01 -5.64
C GLU A 108 -3.72 -11.80 -5.04
N GLU A 109 -4.04 -12.90 -4.36
CA GLU A 109 -3.10 -13.80 -3.69
C GLU A 109 -2.17 -13.15 -2.68
N SER A 110 -1.01 -12.63 -3.12
CA SER A 110 0.03 -11.99 -2.29
C SER A 110 0.45 -10.62 -2.84
N THR A 111 -0.25 -10.15 -3.86
CA THR A 111 0.15 -9.02 -4.69
C THR A 111 -0.98 -7.99 -4.70
N MET A 112 -0.65 -6.76 -4.33
CA MET A 112 -1.54 -5.63 -4.49
C MET A 112 -1.31 -5.04 -5.88
N ILE A 113 -2.37 -4.62 -6.55
CA ILE A 113 -2.27 -4.02 -7.87
C ILE A 113 -2.81 -2.60 -7.76
N TRP A 114 -2.01 -1.60 -8.09
CA TRP A 114 -2.41 -0.19 -8.07
C TRP A 114 -2.60 0.35 -9.47
N GLN A 115 -3.61 1.18 -9.67
CA GLN A 115 -3.81 1.91 -10.90
C GLN A 115 -4.05 3.38 -10.58
N GLU A 116 -3.17 4.26 -11.06
CA GLU A 116 -3.30 5.70 -10.86
C GLU A 116 -4.53 6.23 -11.59
N PHE A 117 -5.21 7.19 -10.98
CA PHE A 117 -6.31 7.92 -11.58
C PHE A 117 -6.26 9.40 -11.23
N ALA A 118 -6.85 10.23 -12.08
CA ALA A 118 -6.83 11.67 -11.90
C ALA A 118 -7.65 12.11 -10.66
N PRO A 119 -7.16 13.08 -9.88
CA PRO A 119 -7.91 13.71 -8.79
C PRO A 119 -9.34 14.12 -9.19
N GLY A 120 -10.33 13.73 -8.39
CA GLY A 120 -11.74 14.05 -8.60
C GLY A 120 -12.49 13.15 -9.60
N GLU A 121 -11.79 12.25 -10.29
CA GLU A 121 -12.42 11.21 -11.10
C GLU A 121 -12.80 10.00 -10.22
N PRO A 122 -13.84 9.22 -10.61
CA PRO A 122 -14.15 7.97 -9.91
C PRO A 122 -12.99 6.98 -10.04
N PRO A 123 -12.68 6.19 -8.99
CA PRO A 123 -11.62 5.20 -9.07
C PRO A 123 -11.93 4.16 -10.16
N PRO A 124 -10.96 3.83 -11.03
CA PRO A 124 -11.15 2.82 -12.07
C PRO A 124 -11.30 1.43 -11.47
N VAL A 125 -11.90 0.52 -12.24
CA VAL A 125 -11.82 -0.91 -11.92
C VAL A 125 -10.40 -1.38 -12.23
N VAL A 126 -9.66 -1.76 -11.20
CA VAL A 126 -8.30 -2.28 -11.37
C VAL A 126 -8.37 -3.65 -12.06
N GLY A 127 -7.86 -3.69 -13.29
CA GLY A 127 -7.73 -4.93 -14.04
C GLY A 127 -6.55 -5.75 -13.52
N ILE A 128 -6.73 -7.07 -13.40
CA ILE A 128 -5.60 -7.98 -13.24
C ILE A 128 -4.87 -7.99 -14.60
N PRO A 129 -3.56 -7.68 -14.67
CA PRO A 129 -2.82 -7.79 -15.91
C PRO A 129 -2.89 -9.26 -16.37
N SER A 130 -3.70 -9.50 -17.39
CA SER A 130 -3.87 -10.83 -17.95
C SER A 130 -2.54 -11.20 -18.60
N GLY A 131 -1.80 -12.13 -18.00
CA GLY A 131 -0.52 -12.65 -18.46
C GLY A 131 -0.60 -13.46 -19.75
N ASP A 132 -1.27 -12.95 -20.77
CA ASP A 132 -1.24 -13.51 -22.11
C ASP A 132 -0.32 -12.63 -22.97
N GLY A 133 0.92 -13.10 -23.08
CA GLY A 133 2.05 -12.44 -23.74
C GLY A 133 1.80 -12.15 -25.22
N GLY A 134 1.07 -11.08 -25.50
CA GLY A 134 1.02 -10.44 -26.81
C GLY A 134 2.23 -9.52 -26.96
N THR A 135 3.26 -9.99 -27.66
CA THR A 135 4.31 -9.14 -28.24
C THR A 135 3.67 -7.99 -29.02
N GLY A 136 3.64 -6.81 -28.40
CA GLY A 136 3.11 -5.57 -28.95
C GLY A 136 4.04 -4.43 -28.58
N ASP A 137 5.08 -4.29 -29.39
CA ASP A 137 6.01 -3.17 -29.41
C ASP A 137 5.25 -1.83 -29.51
N THR A 138 5.14 -1.08 -28.41
CA THR A 138 5.02 0.39 -28.42
C THR A 138 5.36 0.94 -27.04
N GLY A 139 6.54 1.54 -26.92
CA GLY A 139 6.91 2.35 -25.77
C GLY A 139 5.94 3.52 -25.58
N GLY A 140 5.44 3.62 -24.35
CA GLY A 140 4.59 4.70 -23.88
C GLY A 140 3.91 4.23 -22.61
N THR A 141 4.54 4.45 -21.46
CA THR A 141 3.89 4.37 -20.14
C THR A 141 2.69 5.30 -20.18
N MET A 142 1.50 4.72 -20.31
CA MET A 142 0.27 5.50 -20.35
C MET A 142 -0.26 5.64 -18.94
N GLU A 143 -0.71 6.85 -18.64
CA GLU A 143 -1.60 7.14 -17.52
C GLU A 143 -2.70 6.07 -17.46
N GLY A 144 -2.73 5.29 -16.37
CA GLY A 144 -3.68 4.19 -16.18
C GLY A 144 -3.15 2.76 -16.33
N ASP A 145 -1.84 2.54 -16.48
CA ASP A 145 -1.28 1.18 -16.39
C ASP A 145 -1.28 0.68 -14.93
N SER A 146 -1.70 -0.57 -14.72
CA SER A 146 -1.68 -1.24 -13.43
C SER A 146 -0.25 -1.57 -13.00
N HIS A 147 0.06 -1.42 -11.71
CA HIS A 147 1.36 -1.70 -11.13
C HIS A 147 1.25 -2.75 -10.02
N ASP A 148 2.07 -3.79 -10.09
CA ASP A 148 2.09 -4.87 -9.11
C ASP A 148 3.02 -4.51 -7.96
N LEU A 149 2.52 -4.64 -6.73
CA LEU A 149 3.25 -4.38 -5.49
C LEU A 149 3.21 -5.63 -4.62
N SER A 150 4.36 -5.95 -4.03
CA SER A 150 4.43 -6.97 -2.98
C SER A 150 4.73 -6.33 -1.63
N LEU A 151 4.05 -6.81 -0.59
CA LEU A 151 4.21 -6.34 0.78
C LEU A 151 4.77 -7.46 1.66
N SER A 152 5.61 -7.08 2.61
CA SER A 152 6.15 -8.02 3.61
C SER A 152 6.32 -7.34 4.96
N SER A 153 6.21 -8.11 6.06
CA SER A 153 6.51 -7.59 7.40
C SER A 153 7.96 -7.15 7.49
N PHE A 154 8.22 -5.95 8.00
CA PHE A 154 9.58 -5.44 8.16
C PHE A 154 10.07 -5.55 9.61
N GLY A 155 11.02 -6.46 9.84
CA GLY A 155 11.54 -6.76 11.17
C GLY A 155 10.50 -7.42 12.08
N ASP A 156 10.74 -7.35 13.40
CA ASP A 156 9.85 -7.93 14.42
C ASP A 156 8.79 -6.94 14.94
N LEU A 157 8.67 -5.78 14.29
CA LEU A 157 7.76 -4.71 14.71
C LEU A 157 6.37 -4.95 14.12
N SER A 158 5.34 -4.98 14.98
CA SER A 158 3.95 -5.00 14.51
C SER A 158 3.63 -3.74 13.71
N ALA A 159 2.81 -3.88 12.67
CA ALA A 159 2.29 -2.77 11.87
C ALA A 159 3.38 -1.96 11.12
N THR A 160 4.47 -2.61 10.75
CA THR A 160 5.54 -2.05 9.91
C THR A 160 5.81 -2.97 8.72
N TYR A 161 5.73 -2.41 7.52
CA TYR A 161 5.64 -3.18 6.28
C TYR A 161 6.57 -2.60 5.21
N GLU A 162 7.25 -3.50 4.52
CA GLU A 162 8.11 -3.21 3.37
C GLU A 162 7.32 -3.41 2.08
N PHE A 163 7.20 -2.35 1.31
CA PHE A 163 6.65 -2.32 -0.04
C PHE A 163 7.81 -2.48 -1.01
N HIS A 164 7.68 -3.45 -1.91
CA HIS A 164 8.58 -3.62 -3.05
C HIS A 164 7.85 -3.11 -4.29
N SER A 165 8.54 -2.27 -5.07
CA SER A 165 8.03 -1.75 -6.34
C SER A 165 6.79 -0.86 -6.13
N LEU A 166 6.99 0.32 -5.53
CA LEU A 166 5.98 1.38 -5.65
C LEU A 166 5.96 1.94 -7.08
N PRO A 167 4.83 2.49 -7.58
CA PRO A 167 4.77 3.13 -8.89
C PRO A 167 5.92 4.12 -9.13
N MET A 168 6.42 4.16 -10.37
CA MET A 168 7.55 5.02 -10.73
C MET A 168 7.25 6.49 -10.37
N GLY A 169 8.22 7.16 -9.75
CA GLY A 169 8.09 8.54 -9.29
C GLY A 169 7.45 8.70 -7.91
N LEU A 170 6.63 7.74 -7.46
CA LEU A 170 6.06 7.79 -6.11
C LEU A 170 7.17 7.62 -5.06
N PHE A 171 7.42 8.67 -4.27
CA PHE A 171 8.49 8.72 -3.28
C PHE A 171 9.86 8.31 -3.86
N ASN A 172 10.15 8.78 -5.08
CA ASN A 172 11.37 8.49 -5.85
C ASN A 172 11.57 7.00 -6.15
N SER A 173 10.49 6.22 -6.16
CA SER A 173 10.54 4.84 -6.65
C SER A 173 10.95 4.80 -8.11
N ASP A 174 11.80 3.83 -8.45
CA ASP A 174 12.15 3.47 -9.82
C ASP A 174 11.19 2.41 -10.42
N GLY A 175 10.24 1.92 -9.62
CA GLY A 175 9.28 0.89 -10.01
C GLY A 175 9.81 -0.55 -9.94
N ASP A 176 11.06 -0.78 -9.57
CA ASP A 176 11.68 -2.11 -9.63
C ASP A 176 12.55 -2.41 -8.40
N LEU A 177 13.64 -1.66 -8.20
CA LEU A 177 14.61 -1.91 -7.14
C LEU A 177 14.37 -1.10 -5.87
N ALA A 178 13.54 -0.06 -5.95
CA ALA A 178 13.19 0.76 -4.81
C ALA A 178 12.32 -0.01 -3.81
N LYS A 179 12.60 0.21 -2.54
CA LYS A 179 11.87 -0.37 -1.41
C LYS A 179 11.53 0.70 -0.39
N HIS A 180 10.33 0.63 0.15
CA HIS A 180 9.80 1.64 1.06
C HIS A 180 9.19 0.95 2.28
N VAL A 181 9.62 1.35 3.47
CA VAL A 181 9.13 0.78 4.72
C VAL A 181 8.20 1.78 5.36
N PHE A 182 6.94 1.38 5.48
CA PHE A 182 5.89 2.17 6.09
C PHE A 182 5.50 1.61 7.46
N GLN A 183 5.15 2.51 8.36
CA GLN A 183 4.54 2.16 9.64
C GLN A 183 3.14 2.75 9.73
N ILE A 184 2.20 1.94 10.20
CA ILE A 184 0.82 2.37 10.43
C ILE A 184 0.77 3.30 11.64
N LYS A 185 -0.02 4.37 11.49
CA LYS A 185 -0.27 5.41 12.50
C LYS A 185 -1.77 5.66 12.64
N ALA A 186 -2.10 6.48 13.63
CA ALA A 186 -3.45 6.99 13.79
C ALA A 186 -3.85 7.87 12.61
N ASP A 187 -5.14 7.89 12.26
CA ASP A 187 -5.69 8.70 11.16
C ASP A 187 -5.45 10.21 11.36
N THR A 188 -5.25 10.66 12.60
CA THR A 188 -4.91 12.05 12.93
C THR A 188 -3.59 12.53 12.32
N VAL A 189 -2.69 11.60 11.95
CA VAL A 189 -1.47 11.92 11.19
C VAL A 189 -1.78 12.45 9.78
N TRP A 190 -3.00 12.26 9.29
CA TRP A 190 -3.51 12.83 8.05
C TRP A 190 -4.53 13.94 8.30
N THR A 191 -5.55 13.67 9.13
CA THR A 191 -6.70 14.58 9.27
C THR A 191 -6.44 15.83 10.10
N GLU A 192 -5.36 15.86 10.90
CA GLU A 192 -5.01 17.00 11.77
C GLU A 192 -3.70 17.67 11.33
N VAL A 193 -3.18 17.35 10.13
CA VAL A 193 -1.99 18.02 9.60
C VAL A 193 -2.35 19.45 9.26
N ASP A 194 -1.74 20.39 9.97
CA ASP A 194 -1.82 21.82 9.73
C ASP A 194 -0.41 22.40 9.94
N LEU A 195 0.35 22.52 8.85
CA LEU A 195 1.73 22.99 8.88
C LEU A 195 1.82 24.49 9.14
N ASN A 196 0.82 25.26 8.70
CA ASN A 196 0.81 26.72 8.76
C ASN A 196 0.04 27.29 9.96
N ASP A 197 -0.59 26.43 10.75
CA ASP A 197 -1.39 26.75 11.95
C ASP A 197 -2.55 27.73 11.61
N ASP A 198 -3.13 27.59 10.42
CA ASP A 198 -4.28 28.39 9.98
C ASP A 198 -5.64 27.82 10.41
N GLY A 199 -5.63 26.64 11.05
CA GLY A 199 -6.80 25.94 11.56
C GLY A 199 -7.54 25.12 10.50
N VAL A 200 -7.00 25.00 9.28
CA VAL A 200 -7.52 24.18 8.20
C VAL A 200 -6.54 23.03 7.91
N PRO A 201 -6.98 21.77 7.95
CA PRO A 201 -6.09 20.65 7.64
C PRO A 201 -5.56 20.70 6.20
N ASP A 202 -4.26 20.65 6.02
CA ASP A 202 -3.57 20.78 4.72
C ASP A 202 -3.88 19.62 3.77
N LEU A 203 -4.12 18.43 4.31
CA LEU A 203 -4.38 17.21 3.54
C LEU A 203 -5.85 17.01 3.19
N GLU A 204 -6.74 17.92 3.62
CA GLU A 204 -8.17 17.83 3.32
C GLU A 204 -8.43 17.88 1.81
N ALA A 205 -7.69 18.71 1.07
CA ALA A 205 -7.77 18.75 -0.38
C ALA A 205 -7.43 17.39 -1.02
N CYS A 206 -6.44 16.68 -0.48
CA CYS A 206 -6.06 15.36 -0.95
C CYS A 206 -7.14 14.32 -0.67
N SER A 207 -7.76 14.38 0.51
CA SER A 207 -8.91 13.53 0.84
C SER A 207 -10.06 13.74 -0.14
N GLN A 208 -10.45 15.00 -0.39
CA GLN A 208 -11.55 15.33 -1.30
C GLN A 208 -11.26 14.91 -2.74
N SER A 209 -10.01 15.02 -3.17
CA SER A 209 -9.57 14.63 -4.51
C SER A 209 -9.54 13.12 -4.71
N CYS A 210 -9.02 12.35 -3.75
CA CYS A 210 -8.87 10.91 -3.93
C CYS A 210 -10.08 10.10 -3.45
N PHE A 211 -10.89 10.63 -2.54
CA PHE A 211 -12.03 9.92 -1.94
C PHE A 211 -13.36 10.60 -2.31
N PRO A 212 -13.85 10.44 -3.55
CA PRO A 212 -15.06 11.13 -4.03
C PRO A 212 -16.32 10.77 -3.22
N SER A 213 -16.34 9.63 -2.53
CA SER A 213 -17.40 9.25 -1.58
C SER A 213 -17.49 10.18 -0.36
N GLU A 214 -16.39 10.77 0.07
CA GLU A 214 -16.34 11.76 1.18
C GLU A 214 -16.83 13.14 0.71
N ALA A 215 -16.50 13.53 -0.53
CA ALA A 215 -16.93 14.81 -1.10
C ALA A 215 -18.47 14.92 -1.24
N ALA A 216 -19.20 13.80 -1.33
CA ALA A 216 -20.66 13.77 -1.44
C ALA A 216 -21.41 13.88 -0.09
N SER A 217 -20.69 13.83 1.04
CA SER A 217 -21.28 13.82 2.39
C SER A 217 -21.17 15.16 3.13
N GLY A 218 -20.54 16.17 2.51
CA GLY A 218 -20.33 17.53 3.05
C GLY A 218 -21.39 18.54 2.64
#